data_AF-A0A9P0N8F4-F1
#
_entry.id   AF-A0A9P0N8F4-F1
#
_cell.length_a   1.000
_cell.length_b   1.000
_cell.length_c   1.000
_cell.angle_alpha   90.00
_cell.angle_beta   90.00
_cell.angle_gamma   90.00
#
_symmetry.space_group_name_H-M   'P 1'
#
loop_
_entity.id
_entity.type
_entity.pdbx_description
1 polymer ?
#
loop_
_entity_poly.entity_id
_entity_poly.type
_entity_poly.pdbx_seq_one_letter_code
_entity_poly.pdbx_strand_id
1 'polypeptide(L)'
;MTNSFNGDQLAAYGGEVLASIYWGIVRGDTGGNPTFGPDVILIGTDGTMLAYSNTSHETPGNLQISVPLLEGNWRVVEDDQVASRTQLMDVLRDMKGIMLKAHYHFDQDEVRLERAGVRGGAGPREVCACPRGHGGPQCARCAWGHSRGACKPCACPLFEASNNFSPNCALASAEGDEYVCTQCPDGYTGDHCENCDFGYWGSPTTPGGTCQACECGGSPCHPATGRCLTCPPHTEGARCDLCKEGYWFGGEASSATSAGCIACACGAGALSAACDARTGHCACRPGWTGRACDTCVQGYGGVSAGCPACRCGRAALNATCDVVSGDCACAPGAAPPTCDTCLDEHYGLDSTGCKVEVVRAFD
;
A
#
# COMPACT_ATOMS: atom_id res chain seq x y z
N MET A 1 -10.83 -8.41 -42.51
CA MET A 1 -11.76 -7.87 -41.49
C MET A 1 -12.54 -6.76 -42.16
N THR A 2 -13.82 -6.99 -42.45
CA THR A 2 -14.73 -5.94 -42.96
C THR A 2 -15.17 -5.11 -41.78
N ASN A 3 -14.47 -4.01 -41.49
CA ASN A 3 -14.94 -3.05 -40.50
C ASN A 3 -16.16 -2.34 -41.10
N SER A 4 -17.34 -2.55 -40.51
CA SER A 4 -18.53 -1.78 -40.87
C SER A 4 -18.37 -0.37 -40.33
N PHE A 5 -18.42 0.62 -41.22
CA PHE A 5 -18.44 2.03 -40.84
C PHE A 5 -19.89 2.36 -40.43
N ASN A 6 -20.26 2.12 -39.15
CA ASN A 6 -21.56 2.39 -38.53
C ASN A 6 -21.34 2.80 -37.06
N GLY A 7 -22.30 3.46 -36.40
CA GLY A 7 -22.19 3.92 -35.00
C GLY A 7 -21.31 5.18 -34.87
N ASP A 8 -20.55 5.28 -33.78
CA ASP A 8 -19.66 6.43 -33.53
C ASP A 8 -18.45 6.42 -34.47
N GLN A 9 -18.44 7.39 -35.38
CA GLN A 9 -17.41 7.64 -36.38
C GLN A 9 -16.83 9.06 -36.26
N LEU A 10 -16.88 9.68 -35.08
CA LEU A 10 -16.34 11.03 -34.85
C LEU A 10 -14.84 11.15 -35.17
N ALA A 11 -14.09 10.05 -35.06
CA ALA A 11 -12.68 9.98 -35.45
C ALA A 11 -12.43 10.21 -36.96
N ALA A 12 -13.46 10.11 -37.80
CA ALA A 12 -13.37 10.37 -39.23
C ALA A 12 -13.47 11.86 -39.58
N TYR A 13 -13.97 12.70 -38.67
CA TYR A 13 -14.07 14.15 -38.89
C TYR A 13 -12.68 14.76 -39.18
N GLY A 14 -12.62 15.64 -40.18
CA GLY A 14 -11.36 16.19 -40.70
C GLY A 14 -10.57 15.24 -41.60
N GLY A 15 -11.10 14.03 -41.85
CA GLY A 15 -10.61 13.07 -42.81
C GLY A 15 -11.27 13.21 -44.19
N GLU A 16 -11.30 12.10 -44.94
CA GLU A 16 -11.91 12.05 -46.27
C GLU A 16 -12.58 10.69 -46.57
N VAL A 17 -13.72 10.74 -47.26
CA VAL A 17 -14.33 9.57 -47.91
C VAL A 17 -13.70 9.41 -49.29
N LEU A 18 -13.19 8.22 -49.57
CA LEU A 18 -12.52 7.88 -50.82
C LEU A 18 -13.25 6.74 -51.51
N ALA A 19 -13.56 6.91 -52.79
CA ALA A 19 -14.08 5.83 -53.63
C ALA A 19 -13.44 5.84 -55.02
N SER A 20 -13.27 4.65 -55.59
CA SER A 20 -12.84 4.42 -56.98
C SER A 20 -13.90 3.56 -57.66
N ILE A 21 -14.55 4.12 -58.67
CA ILE A 21 -15.69 3.53 -59.38
C ILE A 21 -15.38 3.53 -60.87
N TYR A 22 -15.70 2.45 -61.57
CA TYR A 22 -15.72 2.43 -63.04
C TYR A 22 -17.17 2.44 -63.51
N TRP A 23 -17.48 3.21 -64.56
CA TRP A 23 -18.76 3.13 -65.26
C TRP A 23 -18.59 3.23 -66.78
N GLY A 24 -19.48 2.56 -67.52
CA GLY A 24 -19.44 2.45 -68.98
C GLY A 24 -20.82 2.61 -69.64
N ILE A 25 -20.82 2.81 -70.95
CA ILE A 25 -22.00 2.82 -71.83
C ILE A 25 -21.74 1.88 -73.01
N VAL A 26 -22.79 1.23 -73.54
CA VAL A 26 -22.68 0.41 -74.77
C VAL A 26 -22.36 1.30 -75.97
N ARG A 27 -21.42 0.87 -76.83
CA ARG A 27 -21.22 1.52 -78.14
C ARG A 27 -22.40 1.21 -79.06
N GLY A 28 -23.22 2.20 -79.40
CA GLY A 28 -24.30 2.00 -80.36
C GLY A 28 -25.15 3.21 -80.67
N ASP A 29 -25.59 3.96 -79.66
CA ASP A 29 -26.44 5.15 -79.83
C ASP A 29 -26.10 6.16 -78.73
N THR A 30 -25.65 7.36 -79.07
CA THR A 30 -25.23 8.42 -78.13
C THR A 30 -26.41 9.22 -77.58
N GLY A 31 -27.54 8.56 -77.37
CA GLY A 31 -28.83 9.18 -77.08
C GLY A 31 -29.18 9.16 -75.59
N GLY A 32 -28.30 9.67 -74.72
CA GLY A 32 -28.56 9.74 -73.29
C GLY A 32 -28.09 11.04 -72.66
N ASN A 33 -28.57 11.29 -71.44
CA ASN A 33 -28.19 12.45 -70.63
C ASN A 33 -27.47 11.98 -69.35
N PRO A 34 -26.59 12.82 -68.77
CA PRO A 34 -26.08 12.60 -67.42
C PRO A 34 -27.21 12.56 -66.39
N THR A 35 -27.06 11.73 -65.36
CA THR A 35 -28.00 11.72 -64.23
C THR A 35 -27.56 12.67 -63.12
N PHE A 36 -28.53 13.41 -62.59
CA PHE A 36 -28.32 14.36 -61.50
C PHE A 36 -28.57 13.71 -60.14
N GLY A 37 -27.81 14.14 -59.14
CA GLY A 37 -27.88 13.62 -57.78
C GLY A 37 -26.51 13.61 -57.12
N PRO A 38 -26.47 13.54 -55.78
CA PRO A 38 -25.23 13.64 -55.03
C PRO A 38 -24.34 12.44 -55.20
N ASP A 39 -23.03 12.68 -55.13
CA ASP A 39 -22.00 11.65 -55.30
C ASP A 39 -21.87 10.79 -54.04
N VAL A 40 -22.02 11.42 -52.87
CA VAL A 40 -21.95 10.77 -51.56
C VAL A 40 -23.06 11.28 -50.65
N ILE A 41 -23.72 10.38 -49.93
CA ILE A 41 -24.67 10.71 -48.86
C ILE A 41 -24.26 10.03 -47.57
N LEU A 42 -24.13 10.79 -46.48
CA LEU A 42 -24.04 10.26 -45.11
C LEU A 42 -25.44 10.16 -44.52
N ILE A 43 -25.72 9.07 -43.80
CA ILE A 43 -27.02 8.79 -43.20
C ILE A 43 -26.84 8.62 -41.69
N GLY A 44 -27.50 9.47 -40.90
CA GLY A 44 -27.66 9.30 -39.46
C GLY A 44 -28.73 8.27 -39.11
N THR A 45 -28.65 7.67 -37.92
CA THR A 45 -29.69 6.77 -37.40
C THR A 45 -31.02 7.47 -37.18
N ASP A 46 -30.99 8.77 -36.90
CA ASP A 46 -32.12 9.69 -36.74
C ASP A 46 -32.84 10.01 -38.06
N GLY A 47 -32.27 9.61 -39.21
CA GLY A 47 -32.80 9.88 -40.54
C GLY A 47 -32.20 11.11 -41.22
N THR A 48 -31.32 11.86 -40.54
CA THR A 48 -30.64 13.02 -41.14
C THR A 48 -29.73 12.55 -42.27
N MET A 49 -29.86 13.18 -43.44
CA MET A 49 -29.06 12.86 -44.63
C MET A 49 -28.25 14.07 -45.07
N LEU A 50 -26.92 13.90 -45.17
CA LEU A 50 -26.00 14.93 -45.64
C LEU A 50 -25.43 14.50 -46.99
N ALA A 51 -25.64 15.31 -48.02
CA ALA A 51 -25.20 15.08 -49.38
C ALA A 51 -23.97 15.90 -49.74
N TYR A 52 -23.13 15.34 -50.61
CA TYR A 52 -22.02 16.02 -51.26
C TYR A 52 -22.11 15.84 -52.77
N SER A 53 -21.93 16.94 -53.50
CA SER A 53 -21.94 17.01 -54.96
C SER A 53 -20.89 18.03 -55.39
N ASN A 54 -19.81 17.60 -56.06
CA ASN A 54 -18.73 18.54 -56.41
C ASN A 54 -18.45 18.66 -57.90
N THR A 55 -18.81 17.65 -58.71
CA THR A 55 -18.54 17.68 -60.16
C THR A 55 -19.59 16.91 -60.95
N SER A 56 -19.86 17.32 -62.20
CA SER A 56 -20.58 16.46 -63.15
C SER A 56 -19.63 15.39 -63.68
N HIS A 57 -20.09 14.14 -63.70
CA HIS A 57 -19.33 12.99 -64.18
C HIS A 57 -19.89 12.53 -65.52
N GLU A 58 -19.48 13.20 -66.59
CA GLU A 58 -20.07 13.04 -67.93
C GLU A 58 -19.33 12.02 -68.81
N THR A 59 -18.07 11.73 -68.48
CA THR A 59 -17.23 10.81 -69.27
C THR A 59 -17.17 9.41 -68.64
N PRO A 60 -17.52 8.35 -69.38
CA PRO A 60 -17.36 6.97 -68.91
C PRO A 60 -15.89 6.62 -68.69
N GLY A 61 -15.63 5.78 -67.69
CA GLY A 61 -14.28 5.35 -67.31
C GLY A 61 -14.10 5.25 -65.79
N ASN A 62 -12.83 5.31 -65.37
CA ASN A 62 -12.45 5.30 -63.96
C ASN A 62 -12.69 6.68 -63.33
N LEU A 63 -13.50 6.69 -62.29
CA LEU A 63 -13.86 7.83 -61.47
C LEU A 63 -13.25 7.70 -60.08
N GLN A 64 -12.59 8.76 -59.62
CA GLN A 64 -12.10 8.89 -58.25
C GLN A 64 -12.91 9.95 -57.50
N ILE A 65 -13.50 9.55 -56.39
CA ILE A 65 -14.25 10.42 -55.48
C ILE A 65 -13.40 10.60 -54.23
N SER A 66 -13.12 11.85 -53.87
CA SER A 66 -12.50 12.25 -52.60
C SER A 66 -13.36 13.35 -52.00
N VAL A 67 -13.94 13.08 -50.83
CA VAL A 67 -14.86 13.99 -50.14
C VAL A 67 -14.33 14.32 -48.76
N PRO A 68 -13.97 15.59 -48.47
CA PRO A 68 -13.54 15.99 -47.14
C PRO A 68 -14.70 15.92 -46.13
N LEU A 69 -14.44 15.31 -44.97
CA LEU A 69 -15.37 15.26 -43.84
C LEU A 69 -15.22 16.53 -42.98
N LEU A 70 -15.50 17.67 -43.60
CA LEU A 70 -15.43 19.01 -43.00
C LEU A 70 -16.69 19.81 -43.33
N GLU A 71 -17.10 20.68 -42.41
CA GLU A 71 -18.20 21.63 -42.62
C GLU A 71 -17.98 22.49 -43.87
N GLY A 72 -19.08 23.00 -44.42
CA GLY A 72 -19.05 23.80 -45.66
C GLY A 72 -19.11 22.97 -46.95
N ASN A 73 -18.71 21.69 -46.91
CA ASN A 73 -18.74 20.79 -48.07
C ASN A 73 -20.06 20.03 -48.22
N TRP A 74 -20.74 19.78 -47.11
CA TRP A 74 -21.95 18.95 -47.06
C TRP A 74 -23.20 19.82 -47.07
N ARG A 75 -24.29 19.30 -47.65
CA ARG A 75 -25.61 19.92 -47.65
C ARG A 75 -26.66 18.99 -47.08
N VAL A 76 -27.62 19.51 -46.34
CA VAL A 76 -28.74 18.73 -45.81
C VAL A 76 -29.69 18.41 -46.96
N VAL A 77 -30.06 17.15 -47.13
CA VAL A 77 -30.88 16.69 -48.28
C VAL A 77 -32.29 17.28 -48.27
N GLU A 78 -32.85 17.56 -47.08
CA GLU A 78 -34.23 18.05 -46.94
C GLU A 78 -34.42 19.51 -47.39
N ASP A 79 -33.45 20.39 -47.13
CA ASP A 79 -33.58 21.84 -47.33
C ASP A 79 -32.43 22.49 -48.15
N ASP A 80 -31.51 21.66 -48.66
CA ASP A 80 -30.33 22.04 -49.45
C ASP A 80 -29.40 23.07 -48.77
N GLN A 81 -29.53 23.26 -47.46
CA GLN A 81 -28.67 24.17 -46.71
C GLN A 81 -27.30 23.55 -46.47
N VAL A 82 -26.27 24.40 -46.43
CA VAL A 82 -24.92 23.97 -46.06
C VAL A 82 -24.95 23.46 -44.62
N ALA A 83 -24.53 22.21 -44.45
CA ALA A 83 -24.51 21.55 -43.15
C ALA A 83 -23.52 22.24 -42.22
N SER A 84 -24.00 22.58 -41.03
CA SER A 84 -23.18 23.09 -39.94
C SER A 84 -22.22 22.02 -39.41
N ARG A 85 -21.18 22.45 -38.70
CA ARG A 85 -20.26 21.54 -37.99
C ARG A 85 -21.02 20.62 -37.02
N THR A 86 -22.02 21.12 -36.30
CA THR A 86 -22.83 20.34 -35.37
C THR A 86 -23.62 19.24 -36.09
N GLN A 87 -24.30 19.56 -37.20
CA GLN A 87 -25.06 18.57 -37.98
C GLN A 87 -24.16 17.47 -38.55
N LEU A 88 -22.98 17.84 -39.06
CA LEU A 88 -22.00 16.85 -39.54
C LEU A 88 -21.50 15.95 -38.39
N MET A 89 -21.23 16.53 -37.22
CA MET A 89 -20.82 15.77 -36.04
C MET A 89 -21.92 14.87 -35.50
N ASP A 90 -23.18 15.31 -35.50
CA ASP A 90 -24.32 14.50 -35.06
C ASP A 90 -24.50 13.27 -35.94
N VAL A 91 -24.41 13.43 -37.27
CA VAL A 91 -24.46 12.31 -38.21
C VAL A 91 -23.26 11.36 -38.05
N LEU A 92 -22.05 11.89 -37.79
CA LEU A 92 -20.87 11.05 -37.55
C LEU A 92 -20.90 10.37 -36.18
N ARG A 93 -21.57 10.93 -35.18
CA ARG A 93 -21.70 10.36 -33.83
C ARG A 93 -22.57 9.12 -33.80
N ASP A 94 -23.60 9.07 -34.63
CA ASP A 94 -24.51 7.92 -34.70
C ASP A 94 -24.87 7.61 -36.16
N MET A 95 -23.89 7.04 -36.85
CA MET A 95 -23.92 6.90 -38.28
C MET A 95 -24.52 5.55 -38.70
N LYS A 96 -25.52 5.59 -39.59
CA LYS A 96 -26.25 4.43 -40.10
C LYS A 96 -25.63 3.84 -41.38
N GLY A 97 -25.04 4.67 -42.22
CA GLY A 97 -24.32 4.22 -43.41
C GLY A 97 -23.89 5.35 -44.35
N ILE A 98 -23.08 4.99 -45.35
CA ILE A 98 -22.67 5.86 -46.47
C ILE A 98 -23.26 5.30 -47.76
N MET A 99 -23.87 6.16 -48.57
CA MET A 99 -24.27 5.84 -49.94
C MET A 99 -23.31 6.49 -50.93
N LEU A 100 -22.92 5.71 -51.95
CA LEU A 100 -22.15 6.18 -53.09
C LEU A 100 -23.02 6.10 -54.34
N LYS A 101 -22.96 7.15 -55.17
CA LYS A 101 -23.63 7.15 -56.47
C LYS A 101 -23.03 6.06 -57.36
N ALA A 102 -23.90 5.27 -57.98
CA ALA A 102 -23.51 4.19 -58.89
C ALA A 102 -24.10 4.36 -60.30
N HIS A 103 -24.88 5.41 -60.54
CA HIS A 103 -25.58 5.64 -61.80
C HIS A 103 -25.32 7.09 -62.25
N TYR A 104 -24.57 7.24 -63.34
CA TYR A 104 -24.06 8.53 -63.84
C TYR A 104 -24.64 8.93 -65.20
N HIS A 105 -25.21 7.96 -65.94
CA HIS A 105 -25.77 8.18 -67.28
C HIS A 105 -27.00 7.28 -67.50
N PHE A 106 -28.00 7.72 -68.27
CA PHE A 106 -29.22 6.92 -68.50
C PHE A 106 -28.97 5.61 -69.28
N ASP A 107 -27.98 5.60 -70.17
CA ASP A 107 -27.60 4.41 -70.95
C ASP A 107 -26.44 3.60 -70.34
N GLN A 108 -26.20 3.77 -69.04
CA GLN A 108 -25.10 3.08 -68.35
C GLN A 108 -25.37 1.56 -68.31
N ASP A 109 -24.41 0.76 -68.79
CA ASP A 109 -24.53 -0.70 -68.85
C ASP A 109 -23.65 -1.43 -67.84
N GLU A 110 -22.57 -0.78 -67.41
CA GLU A 110 -21.61 -1.34 -66.49
C GLU A 110 -21.30 -0.35 -65.35
N VAL A 111 -21.27 -0.87 -64.12
CA VAL A 111 -20.74 -0.18 -62.94
C VAL A 111 -19.94 -1.15 -62.08
N ARG A 112 -18.78 -0.71 -61.60
CA ARG A 112 -17.93 -1.48 -60.69
C ARG A 112 -17.37 -0.59 -59.61
N LEU A 113 -17.52 -0.98 -58.35
CA LEU A 113 -16.81 -0.35 -57.23
C LEU A 113 -15.47 -1.07 -57.03
N GLU A 114 -14.37 -0.38 -57.30
CA GLU A 114 -13.02 -0.96 -57.16
C GLU A 114 -12.48 -0.79 -55.73
N ARG A 115 -12.75 0.36 -55.10
CA ARG A 115 -12.32 0.67 -53.74
C ARG A 115 -13.28 1.66 -53.09
N ALA A 116 -13.61 1.44 -51.82
CA ALA A 116 -14.24 2.44 -50.96
C ALA A 116 -13.58 2.41 -49.59
N GLY A 117 -13.43 3.56 -48.96
CA GLY A 117 -12.92 3.65 -47.60
C GLY A 117 -13.00 5.06 -47.05
N VAL A 118 -12.89 5.18 -45.74
CA VAL A 118 -12.79 6.46 -45.04
C VAL A 118 -11.41 6.53 -44.40
N ARG A 119 -10.70 7.62 -44.65
CA ARG A 119 -9.44 7.92 -43.95
C ARG A 119 -9.74 8.90 -42.84
N GLY A 120 -9.34 8.56 -41.61
CA GLY A 120 -9.36 9.51 -40.50
C GLY A 120 -8.41 10.68 -40.76
N GLY A 121 -8.73 11.85 -40.21
CA GLY A 121 -7.88 13.03 -40.30
C GLY A 121 -6.48 12.77 -39.71
N ALA A 122 -5.45 13.35 -40.33
CA ALA A 122 -4.09 13.31 -39.80
C ALA A 122 -4.00 14.15 -38.51
N GLY A 123 -4.27 13.52 -37.37
CA GLY A 123 -4.06 14.05 -36.03
C GLY A 123 -5.34 14.50 -35.30
N PRO A 124 -5.34 14.49 -33.96
CA PRO A 124 -6.46 14.98 -33.15
C PRO A 124 -6.57 16.49 -33.33
N ARG A 125 -7.48 16.96 -34.18
CA ARG A 125 -7.71 18.39 -34.40
C ARG A 125 -8.63 19.02 -33.34
N GLU A 126 -9.28 18.20 -32.52
CA GLU A 126 -10.03 18.67 -31.35
C GLU A 126 -9.29 18.29 -30.06
N VAL A 127 -8.31 19.12 -29.70
CA VAL A 127 -7.80 19.15 -28.33
C VAL A 127 -8.82 19.91 -27.49
N CYS A 128 -9.83 19.20 -26.98
CA CYS A 128 -10.79 19.80 -26.07
C CYS A 128 -10.10 20.12 -24.73
N ALA A 129 -10.22 21.36 -24.26
CA ALA A 129 -9.89 21.70 -22.88
C ALA A 129 -11.03 21.18 -21.98
N CYS A 130 -10.84 19.99 -21.42
CA CYS A 130 -11.90 19.34 -20.67
C CYS A 130 -12.12 19.96 -19.29
N PRO A 131 -13.39 20.04 -18.84
CA PRO A 131 -13.70 20.37 -17.45
C PRO A 131 -12.98 19.44 -16.47
N ARG A 132 -12.81 19.87 -15.22
CA ARG A 132 -12.22 19.02 -14.18
C ARG A 132 -12.93 17.67 -14.12
N GLY A 133 -12.13 16.60 -14.00
CA GLY A 133 -12.62 15.22 -13.97
C GLY A 133 -12.94 14.62 -15.34
N HIS A 134 -12.86 15.36 -16.46
CA HIS A 134 -13.16 14.84 -17.80
C HIS A 134 -11.91 14.78 -18.70
N GLY A 135 -11.89 13.84 -19.64
CA GLY A 135 -10.78 13.59 -20.56
C GLY A 135 -11.19 12.75 -21.77
N GLY A 136 -10.21 12.43 -22.62
CA GLY A 136 -10.44 11.74 -23.88
C GLY A 136 -10.99 12.66 -24.99
N PRO A 137 -11.26 12.10 -26.18
CA PRO A 137 -11.83 12.86 -27.29
C PRO A 137 -13.19 13.45 -26.86
N GLN A 138 -13.38 14.74 -27.13
CA GLN A 138 -14.61 15.47 -26.78
C GLN A 138 -15.01 15.39 -25.30
N CYS A 139 -14.05 15.10 -24.40
CA CYS A 139 -14.29 14.99 -22.96
C CYS A 139 -15.31 13.90 -22.56
N ALA A 140 -15.50 12.89 -23.44
CA ALA A 140 -16.48 11.84 -23.26
C ALA A 140 -16.10 10.79 -22.19
N ARG A 141 -14.87 10.84 -21.66
CA ARG A 141 -14.38 9.91 -20.64
C ARG A 141 -14.05 10.65 -19.36
N CYS A 142 -14.01 9.95 -18.25
CA CYS A 142 -13.44 10.54 -17.04
C CYS A 142 -11.92 10.67 -17.17
N ALA A 143 -11.41 11.80 -16.67
CA ALA A 143 -9.99 11.99 -16.46
C ALA A 143 -9.48 10.95 -15.46
N TRP A 144 -8.17 10.73 -15.48
CA TRP A 144 -7.53 9.83 -14.55
C TRP A 144 -7.85 10.21 -13.09
N GLY A 145 -8.10 9.20 -12.24
CA GLY A 145 -8.53 9.41 -10.84
C GLY A 145 -10.02 9.71 -10.63
N HIS A 146 -10.84 9.71 -11.68
CA HIS A 146 -12.29 9.94 -11.57
C HIS A 146 -13.11 8.79 -12.16
N SER A 147 -14.24 8.45 -11.54
CA SER A 147 -15.19 7.43 -12.00
C SER A 147 -16.65 7.83 -11.75
N ARG A 148 -17.55 7.30 -12.59
CA ARG A 148 -19.03 7.42 -12.57
C ARG A 148 -19.64 8.84 -12.60
N GLY A 149 -20.82 8.96 -13.24
CA GLY A 149 -21.68 10.15 -13.21
C GLY A 149 -21.00 11.40 -13.79
N ALA A 150 -20.99 12.51 -13.04
CA ALA A 150 -20.31 13.76 -13.38
C ALA A 150 -18.77 13.70 -13.24
N CYS A 151 -18.18 12.53 -13.50
CA CYS A 151 -16.79 12.17 -13.25
C CYS A 151 -16.30 12.65 -11.88
N LYS A 152 -16.74 11.96 -10.82
CA LYS A 152 -16.33 12.24 -9.44
C LYS A 152 -15.03 11.54 -9.10
N PRO A 153 -14.26 12.02 -8.11
CA PRO A 153 -13.09 11.29 -7.61
C PRO A 153 -13.47 9.86 -7.21
N CYS A 154 -12.60 8.89 -7.50
CA CYS A 154 -12.81 7.50 -7.08
C CYS A 154 -12.83 7.36 -5.56
N ALA A 155 -13.67 6.45 -5.04
CA ALA A 155 -13.67 6.08 -3.63
C ALA A 155 -12.68 4.92 -3.41
N CYS A 156 -11.61 5.16 -2.66
CA CYS A 156 -10.54 4.20 -2.44
C CYS A 156 -10.18 4.07 -0.94
N PRO A 157 -11.04 3.54 -0.06
CA PRO A 157 -12.34 2.92 -0.35
C PRO A 157 -13.54 3.85 -0.19
N LEU A 158 -13.40 5.00 0.48
CA LEU A 158 -14.50 5.94 0.67
C LEU A 158 -14.25 7.26 -0.08
N PHE A 159 -15.29 8.10 -0.22
CA PHE A 159 -15.18 9.41 -0.87
C PHE A 159 -14.62 10.48 0.08
N GLU A 160 -14.69 10.24 1.39
CA GLU A 160 -14.10 11.09 2.41
C GLU A 160 -12.57 11.13 2.24
N ALA A 161 -12.00 12.33 2.24
CA ALA A 161 -10.55 12.51 2.06
C ALA A 161 -9.70 11.79 3.12
N SER A 162 -10.25 11.52 4.32
CA SER A 162 -9.60 10.75 5.38
C SER A 162 -9.48 9.26 5.08
N ASN A 163 -10.26 8.76 4.11
CA ASN A 163 -10.44 7.35 3.79
C ASN A 163 -10.33 7.11 2.28
N ASN A 164 -9.72 8.05 1.57
CA ASN A 164 -9.41 7.92 0.17
C ASN A 164 -7.89 7.75 0.02
N PHE A 165 -7.47 6.51 0.14
CA PHE A 165 -6.08 6.04 0.10
C PHE A 165 -5.62 5.77 -1.33
N SER A 166 -6.20 6.37 -2.36
CA SER A 166 -5.54 6.40 -3.67
C SER A 166 -5.94 7.64 -4.45
N PRO A 167 -4.99 8.45 -4.91
CA PRO A 167 -5.30 9.62 -5.73
C PRO A 167 -5.78 9.22 -7.13
N ASN A 168 -5.53 7.98 -7.56
CA ASN A 168 -5.77 7.53 -8.93
C ASN A 168 -6.50 6.18 -8.97
N CYS A 169 -7.23 5.98 -10.05
CA CYS A 169 -7.97 4.77 -10.35
C CYS A 169 -8.02 4.57 -11.87
N ALA A 170 -8.23 3.33 -12.29
CA ALA A 170 -8.42 2.94 -13.69
C ALA A 170 -9.67 2.07 -13.80
N LEU A 171 -10.36 2.14 -14.94
CA LEU A 171 -11.47 1.23 -15.23
C LEU A 171 -10.92 -0.20 -15.37
N ALA A 172 -11.58 -1.16 -14.75
CA ALA A 172 -11.22 -2.58 -14.80
C ALA A 172 -11.45 -3.18 -16.20
N SER A 173 -12.38 -2.62 -16.97
CA SER A 173 -12.67 -3.02 -18.35
C SER A 173 -13.09 -1.84 -19.23
N ALA A 174 -13.02 -2.01 -20.55
CA ALA A 174 -13.43 -0.99 -21.52
C ALA A 174 -14.96 -0.83 -21.64
N GLU A 175 -15.71 -1.84 -21.19
CA GLU A 175 -17.15 -2.00 -21.38
C GLU A 175 -17.92 -1.94 -20.05
N GLY A 176 -17.22 -1.81 -18.91
CA GLY A 176 -17.80 -1.84 -17.57
C GLY A 176 -17.49 -0.60 -16.74
N ASP A 177 -18.27 -0.44 -15.67
CA ASP A 177 -18.21 0.70 -14.73
C ASP A 177 -17.36 0.41 -13.48
N GLU A 178 -16.74 -0.77 -13.42
CA GLU A 178 -15.88 -1.17 -12.32
C GLU A 178 -14.52 -0.49 -12.47
N TYR A 179 -13.96 -0.02 -11.35
CA TYR A 179 -12.65 0.63 -11.32
C TYR A 179 -11.78 0.01 -10.24
N VAL A 180 -10.47 0.09 -10.43
CA VAL A 180 -9.47 -0.36 -9.48
C VAL A 180 -8.58 0.83 -9.14
N CYS A 181 -8.33 1.03 -7.86
CA CYS A 181 -7.43 2.03 -7.31
C CYS A 181 -5.98 1.57 -7.54
N THR A 182 -5.16 2.42 -8.15
CA THR A 182 -3.86 1.99 -8.70
C THR A 182 -2.66 2.40 -7.86
N GLN A 183 -2.88 3.17 -6.78
CA GLN A 183 -1.84 3.75 -5.94
C GLN A 183 -2.22 3.66 -4.47
N CYS A 184 -2.60 2.47 -4.00
CA CYS A 184 -2.74 2.23 -2.56
C CYS A 184 -1.39 2.46 -1.86
N PRO A 185 -1.33 3.25 -0.77
CA PRO A 185 -0.12 3.49 0.00
C PRO A 185 0.29 2.23 0.76
N ASP A 186 1.52 2.26 1.27
CA ASP A 186 2.07 1.16 2.06
C ASP A 186 1.14 0.78 3.21
N GLY A 187 0.85 -0.53 3.31
CA GLY A 187 -0.03 -1.10 4.32
C GLY A 187 -1.50 -1.21 3.92
N TYR A 188 -1.87 -0.80 2.70
CA TYR A 188 -3.22 -0.93 2.16
C TYR A 188 -3.21 -1.82 0.92
N THR A 189 -4.26 -2.62 0.75
CA THR A 189 -4.42 -3.56 -0.37
C THR A 189 -5.89 -3.76 -0.71
N GLY A 190 -6.16 -4.50 -1.80
CA GLY A 190 -7.50 -4.64 -2.39
C GLY A 190 -7.73 -3.66 -3.55
N ASP A 191 -8.78 -3.92 -4.33
CA ASP A 191 -9.08 -3.16 -5.54
C ASP A 191 -9.46 -1.70 -5.25
N HIS A 192 -9.86 -1.42 -4.01
CA HIS A 192 -10.22 -0.10 -3.52
C HIS A 192 -9.42 0.33 -2.28
N CYS A 193 -8.26 -0.29 -2.02
CA CYS A 193 -7.47 -0.04 -0.81
C CYS A 193 -8.27 -0.28 0.49
N GLU A 194 -9.25 -1.18 0.45
CA GLU A 194 -10.22 -1.46 1.51
C GLU A 194 -9.74 -2.47 2.55
N ASN A 195 -8.57 -3.08 2.32
CA ASN A 195 -7.98 -4.06 3.22
C ASN A 195 -6.62 -3.56 3.72
N CYS A 196 -6.24 -3.98 4.91
CA CYS A 196 -4.88 -3.78 5.38
C CYS A 196 -3.97 -4.90 4.85
N ASP A 197 -2.80 -4.51 4.36
CA ASP A 197 -1.82 -5.44 3.82
C ASP A 197 -1.16 -6.26 4.94
N PHE A 198 -0.39 -7.28 4.56
CA PHE A 198 0.34 -8.11 5.51
C PHE A 198 1.24 -7.27 6.41
N GLY A 199 1.15 -7.51 7.73
CA GLY A 199 1.89 -6.71 8.72
C GLY A 199 1.19 -5.40 9.09
N TYR A 200 -0.05 -5.19 8.66
CA TYR A 200 -0.91 -4.07 9.05
C TYR A 200 -2.27 -4.55 9.56
N TRP A 201 -2.95 -3.69 10.32
CA TRP A 201 -4.29 -3.96 10.85
C TRP A 201 -5.12 -2.67 10.96
N GLY A 202 -6.45 -2.78 10.95
CA GLY A 202 -7.34 -1.64 11.06
C GLY A 202 -8.65 -1.82 10.30
N SER A 203 -9.32 -0.71 9.99
CA SER A 203 -10.57 -0.70 9.23
C SER A 203 -10.67 0.53 8.33
N PRO A 204 -10.04 0.52 7.15
CA PRO A 204 -10.01 1.67 6.23
C PRO A 204 -11.39 2.01 5.63
N THR A 205 -12.35 1.09 5.70
CA THR A 205 -13.74 1.26 5.25
C THR A 205 -14.64 1.97 6.27
N THR A 206 -14.12 2.29 7.46
CA THR A 206 -14.85 3.06 8.48
C THR A 206 -14.39 4.51 8.46
N PRO A 207 -15.30 5.52 8.57
CA PRO A 207 -14.89 6.93 8.58
C PRO A 207 -13.83 7.22 9.65
N GLY A 208 -12.68 7.73 9.21
CA GLY A 208 -11.50 8.00 10.04
C GLY A 208 -10.62 6.78 10.35
N GLY A 209 -11.04 5.58 9.98
CA GLY A 209 -10.24 4.36 10.14
C GLY A 209 -9.09 4.27 9.14
N THR A 210 -7.96 3.72 9.59
CA THR A 210 -6.72 3.61 8.81
C THR A 210 -6.07 2.25 9.06
N CYS A 211 -5.17 1.83 8.18
CA CYS A 211 -4.28 0.70 8.44
C CYS A 211 -3.07 1.16 9.24
N GLN A 212 -2.72 0.39 10.28
CA GLN A 212 -1.61 0.65 11.20
C GLN A 212 -0.66 -0.55 11.18
N ALA A 213 0.65 -0.28 11.25
CA ALA A 213 1.65 -1.35 11.29
C ALA A 213 1.48 -2.22 12.55
N CYS A 214 1.71 -3.52 12.40
CA CYS A 214 1.71 -4.47 13.52
C CYS A 214 2.89 -4.19 14.46
N GLU A 215 2.60 -4.01 15.75
CA GLU A 215 3.59 -3.85 16.80
C GLU A 215 3.99 -5.22 17.40
N CYS A 216 4.48 -6.14 16.57
CA CYS A 216 4.72 -7.54 16.96
C CYS A 216 6.18 -7.98 16.83
N GLY A 217 7.13 -7.04 16.87
CA GLY A 217 8.57 -7.35 16.75
C GLY A 217 8.95 -8.07 15.45
N GLY A 218 8.24 -7.80 14.35
CA GLY A 218 8.42 -8.43 13.03
C GLY A 218 7.49 -9.62 12.75
N SER A 219 6.66 -10.05 13.70
CA SER A 219 5.65 -11.10 13.47
C SER A 219 4.34 -10.54 12.88
N PRO A 220 3.56 -11.33 12.12
CA PRO A 220 2.25 -10.90 11.64
C PRO A 220 1.22 -10.77 12.77
N CYS A 221 0.26 -9.87 12.58
CA CYS A 221 -0.88 -9.67 13.46
C CYS A 221 -2.22 -9.90 12.76
N HIS A 222 -3.26 -10.09 13.55
CA HIS A 222 -4.62 -10.27 13.06
C HIS A 222 -5.14 -8.96 12.43
N PRO A 223 -5.64 -8.97 11.18
CA PRO A 223 -5.90 -7.75 10.41
C PRO A 223 -6.99 -6.84 10.99
N ALA A 224 -7.95 -7.38 11.75
CA ALA A 224 -9.01 -6.59 12.37
C ALA A 224 -8.68 -6.08 13.80
N THR A 225 -7.81 -6.76 14.54
CA THR A 225 -7.63 -6.52 15.99
C THR A 225 -6.23 -6.10 16.37
N GLY A 226 -5.25 -6.26 15.46
CA GLY A 226 -3.84 -5.96 15.74
C GLY A 226 -3.17 -6.94 16.70
N ARG A 227 -3.88 -7.99 17.13
CA ARG A 227 -3.31 -9.00 18.04
C ARG A 227 -2.26 -9.82 17.30
N CYS A 228 -1.07 -9.94 17.86
CA CYS A 228 -0.01 -10.75 17.29
C CYS A 228 -0.41 -12.22 17.21
N LEU A 229 -0.15 -12.85 16.07
CA LEU A 229 -0.47 -14.26 15.85
C LEU A 229 0.53 -15.17 16.55
N THR A 230 1.80 -14.75 16.54
CA THR A 230 2.91 -15.44 17.20
C THR A 230 3.75 -14.40 17.91
N CYS A 231 4.14 -14.69 19.15
CA CYS A 231 5.04 -13.85 19.91
C CYS A 231 6.49 -14.34 19.80
N PRO A 232 7.47 -13.43 19.74
CA PRO A 232 8.88 -13.77 19.91
C PRO A 232 9.12 -14.61 21.18
N PRO A 233 10.21 -15.40 21.23
CA PRO A 233 10.54 -16.21 22.41
C PRO A 233 10.51 -15.39 23.69
N HIS A 234 9.92 -15.97 24.74
CA HIS A 234 9.82 -15.40 26.08
C HIS A 234 8.97 -14.12 26.22
N THR A 235 8.29 -13.71 25.16
CA THR A 235 7.28 -12.64 25.20
C THR A 235 5.85 -13.21 25.19
N GLU A 236 4.90 -12.42 25.69
CA GLU A 236 3.48 -12.71 25.73
C GLU A 236 2.65 -11.42 25.71
N GLY A 237 1.33 -11.55 25.79
CA GLY A 237 0.39 -10.44 25.65
C GLY A 237 -0.18 -10.32 24.23
N ALA A 238 -1.15 -9.43 24.05
CA ALA A 238 -1.80 -9.24 22.74
C ALA A 238 -0.86 -8.61 21.71
N ARG A 239 0.15 -7.85 22.17
CA ARG A 239 1.16 -7.18 21.34
C ARG A 239 2.58 -7.71 21.57
N CYS A 240 2.72 -8.84 22.28
CA CYS A 240 4.03 -9.41 22.63
C CYS A 240 4.96 -8.42 23.36
N ASP A 241 4.35 -7.51 24.11
CA ASP A 241 4.94 -6.39 24.84
C ASP A 241 5.10 -6.70 26.33
N LEU A 242 4.85 -7.95 26.73
CA LEU A 242 5.05 -8.47 28.09
C LEU A 242 6.07 -9.60 28.06
N CYS A 243 6.87 -9.73 29.12
CA CYS A 243 7.70 -10.91 29.33
C CYS A 243 6.90 -12.00 30.03
N LYS A 244 7.10 -13.25 29.62
CA LYS A 244 6.58 -14.41 30.33
C LYS A 244 7.14 -14.46 31.75
N GLU A 245 6.41 -15.13 32.65
CA GLU A 245 6.88 -15.38 34.01
C GLU A 245 8.30 -16.02 34.00
N GLY A 246 9.17 -15.53 34.89
CA GLY A 246 10.58 -15.93 34.92
C GLY A 246 11.46 -15.17 33.93
N TYR A 247 10.94 -14.16 33.24
CA TYR A 247 11.70 -13.24 32.39
C TYR A 247 11.36 -11.78 32.70
N TRP A 248 12.27 -10.87 32.35
CA TRP A 248 12.11 -9.44 32.57
C TRP A 248 12.69 -8.60 31.43
N PHE A 249 12.28 -7.33 31.34
CA PHE A 249 12.79 -6.36 30.37
C PHE A 249 14.21 -5.90 30.73
N GLY A 250 15.21 -6.62 30.24
CA GLY A 250 16.61 -6.24 30.39
C GLY A 250 16.98 -5.09 29.47
N GLY A 251 17.02 -3.88 30.02
CA GLY A 251 17.35 -2.69 29.28
C GLY A 251 18.80 -2.67 28.78
N GLU A 252 19.01 -3.04 27.52
CA GLU A 252 19.95 -2.35 26.62
C GLU A 252 19.27 -2.14 25.26
N ALA A 253 18.61 -1.00 25.14
CA ALA A 253 18.04 -0.50 23.89
C ALA A 253 19.16 0.08 23.00
N SER A 254 20.09 -0.77 22.52
CA SER A 254 21.15 -0.34 21.59
C SER A 254 21.02 -0.96 20.18
N SER A 255 20.00 -1.75 19.91
CA SER A 255 19.68 -2.17 18.54
C SER A 255 18.18 -2.31 18.34
N ALA A 256 17.67 -1.67 17.29
CA ALA A 256 16.28 -1.67 16.85
C ALA A 256 15.81 -3.04 16.30
N THR A 257 16.35 -4.14 16.83
CA THR A 257 16.01 -5.51 16.45
C THR A 257 16.09 -6.37 17.70
N SER A 258 14.91 -6.73 18.22
CA SER A 258 14.65 -7.55 19.43
C SER A 258 15.10 -6.96 20.78
N ALA A 259 14.27 -6.09 21.35
CA ALA A 259 14.20 -5.91 22.80
C ALA A 259 13.75 -7.25 23.43
N GLY A 260 14.72 -8.07 23.82
CA GLY A 260 14.47 -9.43 24.30
C GLY A 260 14.15 -9.48 25.79
N CYS A 261 13.20 -10.34 26.15
CA CYS A 261 12.97 -10.74 27.53
C CYS A 261 14.15 -11.58 28.04
N ILE A 262 14.80 -11.15 29.12
CA ILE A 262 15.95 -11.83 29.73
C ILE A 262 15.46 -12.71 30.86
N ALA A 263 15.99 -13.93 30.97
CA ALA A 263 15.66 -14.83 32.07
C ALA A 263 16.00 -14.20 33.43
N CYS A 264 15.13 -14.40 34.41
CA CYS A 264 15.41 -14.08 35.80
C CYS A 264 16.61 -14.90 36.28
N ALA A 265 17.52 -14.26 37.01
CA ALA A 265 18.72 -14.88 37.56
C ALA A 265 18.69 -14.77 39.10
N CYS A 266 17.59 -15.23 39.70
CA CYS A 266 17.43 -15.21 41.15
C CYS A 266 18.33 -16.28 41.81
N GLY A 267 19.16 -15.84 42.76
CA GLY A 267 20.07 -16.66 43.54
C GLY A 267 19.41 -17.36 44.73
N ALA A 268 20.23 -18.02 45.55
CA ALA A 268 19.79 -18.85 46.67
C ALA A 268 19.00 -18.08 47.76
N GLY A 269 19.22 -16.77 47.87
CA GLY A 269 18.51 -15.90 48.80
C GLY A 269 17.11 -15.50 48.37
N ALA A 270 16.66 -15.87 47.17
CA ALA A 270 15.35 -15.49 46.68
C ALA A 270 14.20 -16.33 47.27
N LEU A 271 12.99 -15.77 47.28
CA LEU A 271 11.76 -16.46 47.65
C LEU A 271 11.22 -17.34 46.52
N SER A 272 11.48 -16.97 45.27
CA SER A 272 11.08 -17.68 44.04
C SER A 272 12.11 -17.49 42.94
N ALA A 273 12.04 -18.32 41.89
CA ALA A 273 12.80 -18.12 40.66
C ALA A 273 12.26 -16.96 39.79
N ALA A 274 11.02 -16.52 40.04
CA ALA A 274 10.42 -15.36 39.39
C ALA A 274 10.99 -14.04 39.94
N CYS A 275 11.10 -13.05 39.07
CA CYS A 275 11.52 -11.69 39.36
C CYS A 275 10.50 -10.69 38.80
N ASP A 276 10.58 -9.43 39.24
CA ASP A 276 9.74 -8.36 38.70
C ASP A 276 9.98 -8.19 37.19
N ALA A 277 8.91 -8.25 36.40
CA ALA A 277 8.99 -8.32 34.94
C ALA A 277 9.60 -7.05 34.29
N ARG A 278 9.69 -5.93 35.01
CA ARG A 278 10.25 -4.67 34.48
C ARG A 278 11.67 -4.41 34.97
N THR A 279 11.93 -4.66 36.24
CA THR A 279 13.18 -4.29 36.91
C THR A 279 14.13 -5.48 37.08
N GLY A 280 13.64 -6.71 36.88
CA GLY A 280 14.39 -7.93 37.08
C GLY A 280 14.76 -8.22 38.54
N HIS A 281 14.17 -7.50 39.50
CA HIS A 281 14.45 -7.66 40.93
C HIS A 281 13.71 -8.86 41.49
N CYS A 282 14.45 -9.74 42.15
CA CYS A 282 13.94 -10.89 42.87
C CYS A 282 13.47 -10.47 44.27
N ALA A 283 12.46 -11.17 44.79
CA ALA A 283 12.03 -10.97 46.17
C ALA A 283 12.98 -11.71 47.12
N CYS A 284 13.76 -10.98 47.92
CA CYS A 284 14.79 -11.56 48.78
C CYS A 284 14.25 -12.00 50.15
N ARG A 285 14.78 -13.11 50.67
CA ARG A 285 14.61 -13.54 52.05
C ARG A 285 15.30 -12.55 53.01
N PRO A 286 14.90 -12.49 54.29
CA PRO A 286 15.62 -11.70 55.29
C PRO A 286 17.10 -12.07 55.33
N GLY A 287 17.98 -11.06 55.41
CA GLY A 287 19.43 -11.24 55.39
C GLY A 287 20.07 -11.17 53.99
N TRP A 288 19.28 -11.20 52.91
CA TRP A 288 19.75 -11.18 51.52
C TRP A 288 19.41 -9.87 50.80
N THR A 289 20.21 -9.47 49.82
CA THR A 289 20.06 -8.26 49.01
C THR A 289 20.63 -8.42 47.60
N GLY A 290 20.52 -7.36 46.81
CA GLY A 290 20.86 -7.31 45.39
C GLY A 290 19.68 -7.70 44.49
N ARG A 291 19.76 -7.35 43.21
CA ARG A 291 18.72 -7.67 42.21
C ARG A 291 18.43 -9.18 42.16
N ALA A 292 19.47 -10.01 42.31
CA ALA A 292 19.40 -11.45 42.27
C ALA A 292 19.22 -12.11 43.66
N CYS A 293 19.26 -11.37 44.78
CA CYS A 293 19.28 -11.97 46.12
C CYS A 293 20.43 -12.96 46.33
N ASP A 294 21.63 -12.56 45.91
CA ASP A 294 22.87 -13.35 45.90
C ASP A 294 23.95 -12.82 46.84
N THR A 295 23.67 -11.71 47.54
CA THR A 295 24.57 -11.07 48.50
C THR A 295 23.89 -10.87 49.84
N CYS A 296 24.66 -10.85 50.93
CA CYS A 296 24.10 -10.58 52.26
C CYS A 296 23.93 -9.06 52.48
N VAL A 297 22.88 -8.66 53.22
CA VAL A 297 22.78 -7.29 53.73
C VAL A 297 23.86 -7.04 54.79
N GLN A 298 24.21 -5.78 55.04
CA GLN A 298 25.14 -5.41 56.10
C GLN A 298 24.64 -5.94 57.47
N GLY A 299 25.54 -6.54 58.25
CA GLY A 299 25.20 -7.19 59.52
C GLY A 299 24.79 -8.66 59.38
N TYR A 300 24.83 -9.21 58.17
CA TYR A 300 24.70 -10.63 57.86
C TYR A 300 25.91 -11.06 57.00
N GLY A 301 26.33 -12.31 57.10
CA GLY A 301 27.51 -12.79 56.37
C GLY A 301 27.58 -14.31 56.28
N GLY A 302 28.38 -14.81 55.33
CA GLY A 302 28.44 -16.23 55.00
C GLY A 302 27.42 -16.63 53.95
N VAL A 303 27.66 -16.25 52.68
CA VAL A 303 26.75 -16.51 51.55
C VAL A 303 26.43 -18.01 51.41
N SER A 304 27.45 -18.87 51.54
CA SER A 304 27.28 -20.34 51.49
C SER A 304 26.52 -20.90 52.69
N ALA A 305 26.51 -20.17 53.82
CA ALA A 305 25.82 -20.55 55.05
C ALA A 305 24.39 -19.99 55.14
N GLY A 306 23.91 -19.29 54.12
CA GLY A 306 22.55 -18.78 54.08
C GLY A 306 22.37 -17.32 54.53
N CYS A 307 23.45 -16.55 54.61
CA CYS A 307 23.47 -15.20 55.20
C CYS A 307 22.83 -15.15 56.61
N PRO A 308 23.35 -15.86 57.63
CA PRO A 308 22.96 -15.64 59.01
C PRO A 308 23.39 -14.25 59.53
N ALA A 309 22.71 -13.75 60.56
CA ALA A 309 23.11 -12.51 61.24
C ALA A 309 24.50 -12.67 61.85
N CYS A 310 25.34 -11.63 61.76
CA CYS A 310 26.69 -11.64 62.31
C CYS A 310 26.63 -11.85 63.83
N ARG A 311 27.41 -12.82 64.31
CA ARG A 311 27.56 -13.12 65.74
C ARG A 311 29.00 -12.89 66.15
N CYS A 312 29.38 -11.62 66.15
CA CYS A 312 30.72 -11.21 66.56
C CYS A 312 30.81 -11.13 68.09
N GLY A 313 31.81 -11.84 68.60
CA GLY A 313 32.12 -12.09 69.98
C GLY A 313 32.83 -10.94 70.67
N ARG A 314 33.20 -11.15 71.94
CA ARG A 314 33.74 -10.08 72.80
C ARG A 314 35.09 -9.52 72.34
N ALA A 315 35.87 -10.29 71.57
CA ALA A 315 37.16 -9.87 71.04
C ALA A 315 37.07 -9.37 69.58
N ALA A 316 35.86 -9.13 69.06
CA ALA A 316 35.68 -8.53 67.75
C ALA A 316 35.89 -7.01 67.80
N LEU A 317 36.47 -6.45 66.74
CA LEU A 317 36.72 -5.01 66.61
C LEU A 317 35.42 -4.22 66.38
N ASN A 318 34.40 -4.86 65.81
CA ASN A 318 33.07 -4.29 65.60
C ASN A 318 32.01 -5.42 65.53
N ALA A 319 30.74 -5.05 65.44
CA ALA A 319 29.61 -6.00 65.37
C ALA A 319 29.29 -6.50 63.94
N THR A 320 30.10 -6.14 62.93
CA THR A 320 29.90 -6.55 61.54
C THR A 320 30.86 -7.67 61.15
N CYS A 321 30.44 -8.50 60.20
CA CYS A 321 31.23 -9.59 59.64
C CYS A 321 31.33 -9.43 58.12
N ASP A 322 32.29 -10.10 57.51
CA ASP A 322 32.44 -10.14 56.06
C ASP A 322 31.19 -10.75 55.41
N VAL A 323 30.66 -10.09 54.37
CA VAL A 323 29.40 -10.51 53.74
C VAL A 323 29.54 -11.84 53.00
N VAL A 324 30.75 -12.23 52.57
CA VAL A 324 31.00 -13.47 51.82
C VAL A 324 31.37 -14.61 52.75
N SER A 325 32.42 -14.45 53.57
CA SER A 325 32.93 -15.50 54.46
C SER A 325 32.17 -15.62 55.77
N GLY A 326 31.59 -14.52 56.26
CA GLY A 326 30.96 -14.44 57.58
C GLY A 326 31.94 -14.20 58.72
N ASP A 327 33.22 -13.95 58.42
CA ASP A 327 34.25 -13.74 59.44
C ASP A 327 34.15 -12.35 60.07
N CYS A 328 34.19 -12.29 61.39
CA CYS A 328 34.35 -11.04 62.13
C CYS A 328 35.81 -10.60 62.13
N ALA A 329 36.03 -9.28 62.14
CA ALA A 329 37.36 -8.73 62.32
C ALA A 329 37.80 -8.92 63.80
N CYS A 330 38.67 -9.90 64.05
CA CYS A 330 39.12 -10.24 65.41
C CYS A 330 40.32 -9.40 65.87
N ALA A 331 40.36 -9.10 67.17
CA ALA A 331 41.55 -8.58 67.83
C ALA A 331 42.70 -9.63 67.83
N PRO A 332 43.97 -9.22 68.02
CA PRO A 332 45.12 -10.11 67.90
C PRO A 332 44.99 -11.38 68.75
N GLY A 333 45.25 -12.55 68.15
CA GLY A 333 45.19 -13.84 68.85
C GLY A 333 43.80 -14.45 69.03
N ALA A 334 42.71 -13.75 68.68
CA ALA A 334 41.36 -14.31 68.68
C ALA A 334 41.03 -14.98 67.33
N ALA A 335 40.26 -16.07 67.37
CA ALA A 335 39.99 -16.91 66.22
C ALA A 335 38.68 -16.53 65.49
N PRO A 336 38.68 -16.38 64.15
CA PRO A 336 37.47 -16.28 63.34
C PRO A 336 36.69 -17.62 63.33
N PRO A 337 35.40 -17.66 62.99
CA PRO A 337 34.61 -16.55 62.43
C PRO A 337 33.99 -15.61 63.47
N THR A 338 33.87 -16.00 64.75
CA THR A 338 33.13 -15.21 65.75
C THR A 338 34.01 -14.41 66.71
N CYS A 339 35.32 -14.64 66.83
CA CYS A 339 36.17 -13.99 67.84
C CYS A 339 35.75 -14.27 69.30
N ASP A 340 35.16 -15.45 69.56
CA ASP A 340 34.80 -15.93 70.92
C ASP A 340 35.79 -16.95 71.50
N THR A 341 36.81 -17.34 70.74
CA THR A 341 37.87 -18.24 71.18
C THR A 341 39.23 -17.69 70.77
N CYS A 342 40.29 -18.18 71.41
CA CYS A 342 41.64 -17.89 70.99
C CYS A 342 42.07 -18.78 69.83
N LEU A 343 43.00 -18.30 69.01
CA LEU A 343 43.75 -19.14 68.07
C LEU A 343 44.56 -20.19 68.85
N ASP A 344 45.01 -21.23 68.16
CA ASP A 344 45.91 -22.22 68.74
C ASP A 344 47.13 -21.53 69.40
N GLU A 345 47.58 -22.06 70.54
CA GLU A 345 48.67 -21.51 71.37
C GLU A 345 48.44 -20.12 71.99
N HIS A 346 47.20 -19.61 71.96
CA HIS A 346 46.81 -18.36 72.63
C HIS A 346 45.81 -18.62 73.76
N TYR A 347 45.80 -17.77 74.80
CA TYR A 347 44.89 -17.93 75.95
C TYR A 347 44.41 -16.58 76.52
N GLY A 348 43.43 -16.64 77.41
CA GLY A 348 42.96 -15.48 78.17
C GLY A 348 42.21 -14.44 77.35
N LEU A 349 41.18 -14.86 76.62
CA LEU A 349 40.34 -14.00 75.77
C LEU A 349 39.73 -12.81 76.52
N ASP A 350 39.98 -11.60 76.04
CA ASP A 350 39.34 -10.37 76.48
C ASP A 350 38.97 -9.44 75.29
N SER A 351 38.54 -8.21 75.55
CA SER A 351 38.15 -7.25 74.51
C SER A 351 39.31 -6.75 73.65
N THR A 352 40.56 -7.03 74.04
CA THR A 352 41.78 -6.63 73.34
C THR A 352 42.44 -7.79 72.59
N GLY A 353 41.90 -9.02 72.71
CA GLY A 353 42.38 -10.21 72.01
C GLY A 353 42.77 -11.34 72.96
N CYS A 354 43.74 -12.15 72.54
CA CYS A 354 44.33 -13.22 73.35
C CYS A 354 45.82 -13.02 73.54
N LYS A 355 46.34 -13.56 74.64
CA LYS A 355 47.75 -13.50 75.02
C LYS A 355 48.50 -14.73 74.49
N VAL A 356 49.77 -14.54 74.12
CA VAL A 356 50.72 -15.62 73.81
C VAL A 356 51.65 -15.83 75.00
N GLU A 357 51.96 -17.09 75.30
CA GLU A 357 53.05 -17.40 76.21
C GLU A 357 54.38 -17.11 75.52
N VAL A 358 54.99 -15.98 75.85
CA VAL A 358 56.37 -15.70 75.43
C VAL A 358 57.27 -16.60 76.27
N VAL A 359 57.56 -17.80 75.77
CA VAL A 359 58.65 -18.61 76.33
C VAL A 359 59.93 -17.82 76.09
N ARG A 360 60.36 -17.04 77.08
CA ARG A 360 61.71 -16.46 77.06
C ARG A 360 62.66 -17.63 77.04
N ALA A 361 63.38 -17.80 75.92
CA ALA A 361 64.55 -18.65 75.90
C ALA A 361 65.45 -18.19 77.06
N PHE A 362 65.67 -19.07 78.03
CA PHE A 362 66.69 -18.85 79.04
C PHE A 362 68.03 -18.84 78.29
N ASP A 363 68.72 -17.69 78.32
CA ASP A 363 70.10 -17.51 77.86
C ASP A 363 71.07 -18.47 78.58
#